data_AF-A0A951E277-F1
#
_entry.id   AF-A0A951E277-F1
#
_cell.length_a   1.000
_cell.length_b   1.000
_cell.length_c   1.000
_cell.angle_alpha   90.00
_cell.angle_beta   90.00
_cell.angle_gamma   90.00
#
_symmetry.space_group_name_H-M   'P 1'
#
loop_
_entity.id
_entity.type
_entity.pdbx_description
1 polymer ?
#
loop_
_entity_poly.entity_id
_entity_poly.type
_entity_poly.pdbx_seq_one_letter_code
_entity_poly.pdbx_strand_id
1 'polypeptide(L)'
;MKKSASLSIARPDNGLRFNGDNQVELKQLLNALTSFKRGDFSVRLPAEWTGLAGKVADTFNDVIAINERMSRELDRIGRVVGKEGRISQRISLGPVSEGWADSIGCINTLIGDLVHPTSEMSRVIGAVAKGDLSKTMAKEIDGQPLQGEFLRAAKTVNAMVDQLGAFASEVTRVAR
;
A
#
# COMPACT_ATOMS: atom_id res chain seq x y z
N MET A 1 -72.23 -54.17 9.53
CA MET A 1 -71.73 -53.14 8.58
C MET A 1 -72.28 -51.80 9.08
N LYS A 2 -71.54 -50.75 9.46
CA LYS A 2 -70.25 -50.20 9.03
C LYS A 2 -69.52 -49.58 10.24
N LYS A 3 -68.18 -49.66 10.22
CA LYS A 3 -67.25 -49.10 11.22
C LYS A 3 -67.11 -47.59 11.04
N SER A 4 -66.99 -46.89 12.17
CA SER A 4 -66.50 -45.51 12.29
C SER A 4 -65.03 -45.45 11.86
N ALA A 5 -64.68 -44.47 11.02
CA ALA A 5 -63.30 -44.13 10.68
C ALA A 5 -63.16 -42.60 10.73
N SER A 6 -62.60 -42.12 11.84
CA SER A 6 -62.14 -40.74 11.99
C SER A 6 -60.93 -40.53 11.08
N LEU A 7 -61.07 -39.74 10.01
CA LEU A 7 -59.95 -39.28 9.21
C LEU A 7 -59.16 -38.23 10.00
N SER A 8 -57.99 -38.60 10.50
CA SER A 8 -56.99 -37.66 10.99
C SER A 8 -56.35 -36.98 9.77
N ILE A 9 -56.62 -35.69 9.60
CA ILE A 9 -55.95 -34.86 8.60
C ILE A 9 -54.57 -34.54 9.16
N ALA A 10 -53.55 -35.26 8.69
CA ALA A 10 -52.15 -34.92 8.94
C ALA A 10 -51.87 -33.53 8.35
N ARG A 11 -51.47 -32.58 9.20
CA ARG A 11 -50.92 -31.30 8.76
C ARG A 11 -49.56 -31.58 8.10
N PRO A 12 -49.25 -31.01 6.92
CA PRO A 12 -47.89 -31.06 6.41
C PRO A 12 -47.04 -30.15 7.30
N ASP A 13 -46.14 -30.76 8.04
CA ASP A 13 -45.14 -30.10 8.86
C ASP A 13 -44.06 -29.50 7.95
N ASN A 14 -44.41 -28.42 7.24
CA ASN A 14 -43.50 -27.68 6.37
C ASN A 14 -42.86 -26.54 7.16
N GLY A 15 -42.22 -26.89 8.27
CA GLY A 15 -41.23 -26.02 8.91
C GLY A 15 -39.95 -26.10 8.10
N LEU A 16 -39.67 -25.09 7.29
CA LEU A 16 -38.33 -24.81 6.78
C LEU A 16 -37.40 -24.66 8.00
N ARG A 17 -36.76 -25.76 8.42
CA ARG A 17 -35.65 -25.73 9.37
C ARG A 17 -34.50 -24.98 8.70
N PHE A 18 -34.43 -23.67 8.92
CA PHE A 18 -33.15 -22.99 8.79
C PHE A 18 -32.25 -23.56 9.89
N ASN A 19 -31.40 -24.53 9.51
CA ASN A 19 -30.48 -25.26 10.39
C ASN A 19 -29.72 -24.29 11.30
N GLY A 20 -29.73 -24.53 12.62
CA GLY A 20 -29.10 -23.66 13.61
C GLY A 20 -27.62 -23.38 13.35
N ASP A 21 -26.92 -24.29 12.66
CA ASP A 21 -25.51 -24.15 12.29
C ASP A 21 -25.27 -22.96 11.36
N ASN A 22 -26.14 -22.74 10.36
CA ASN A 22 -26.02 -21.58 9.46
C ASN A 22 -26.18 -20.25 10.21
N GLN A 23 -27.00 -20.20 11.27
CA GLN A 23 -27.13 -18.99 12.09
C GLN A 23 -25.90 -18.73 12.94
N VAL A 24 -25.21 -19.78 13.39
CA VAL A 24 -23.95 -19.66 14.14
C VAL A 24 -22.84 -19.18 13.21
N GLU A 25 -22.70 -19.78 12.02
CA GLU A 25 -21.71 -19.39 11.01
C GLU A 25 -21.88 -17.93 10.59
N LEU A 26 -23.12 -17.48 10.31
CA LEU A 26 -23.38 -16.09 9.93
C LEU A 26 -23.04 -15.10 11.05
N LYS A 27 -23.29 -15.44 12.31
CA LYS A 27 -22.89 -14.60 13.46
C LYS A 27 -21.37 -14.50 13.57
N GLN A 28 -20.66 -15.62 13.37
CA GLN A 28 -19.20 -15.65 13.39
C GLN A 28 -18.60 -14.83 12.24
N LEU A 29 -19.13 -14.97 11.02
CA LEU A 29 -18.75 -14.16 9.87
C LEU A 29 -19.00 -12.66 10.12
N LEU A 30 -20.16 -12.29 10.66
CA LEU A 30 -20.45 -10.89 10.98
C LEU A 30 -19.48 -10.34 12.02
N ASN A 31 -19.14 -11.12 13.05
CA ASN A 31 -18.16 -10.71 14.05
C ASN A 31 -16.77 -10.53 13.40
N ALA A 32 -16.35 -11.46 12.55
CA ALA A 32 -15.08 -11.38 11.84
C ALA A 32 -15.00 -10.16 10.91
N LEU A 33 -16.05 -9.89 10.14
CA LEU A 33 -16.18 -8.70 9.31
C LEU A 33 -16.17 -7.42 10.15
N THR A 34 -16.78 -7.45 11.34
CA THR A 34 -16.78 -6.30 12.26
C THR A 34 -15.39 -6.03 12.82
N SER A 35 -14.62 -7.06 13.18
CA SER A 35 -13.22 -6.93 13.57
C SER A 35 -12.37 -6.40 12.43
N PHE A 36 -12.50 -6.98 11.23
CA PHE A 36 -11.80 -6.53 10.03
C PHE A 36 -12.09 -5.06 9.70
N LYS A 37 -13.36 -4.64 9.77
CA LYS A 37 -13.78 -3.24 9.58
C LYS A 37 -13.09 -2.29 10.54
N ARG A 38 -12.72 -2.74 11.74
CA ARG A 38 -12.00 -1.96 12.74
C ARG A 38 -10.47 -1.98 12.55
N GLY A 39 -9.98 -2.65 11.52
CA GLY A 39 -8.55 -2.77 11.21
C GLY A 39 -7.86 -3.96 11.87
N ASP A 40 -8.60 -4.89 12.47
CA ASP A 40 -8.01 -6.13 12.99
C ASP A 40 -7.82 -7.15 11.86
N PHE A 41 -6.60 -7.25 11.34
CA PHE A 41 -6.22 -8.22 10.32
C PHE A 41 -5.71 -9.56 10.90
N SER A 42 -5.82 -9.77 12.21
CA SER A 42 -5.48 -11.05 12.86
C SER A 42 -6.66 -12.00 12.97
N VAL A 43 -7.89 -11.48 12.78
CA VAL A 43 -9.12 -12.26 12.85
C VAL A 43 -9.14 -13.37 11.80
N ARG A 44 -9.63 -14.56 12.18
CA ARG A 44 -9.79 -15.71 11.28
C ARG A 44 -11.14 -16.37 11.50
N LEU A 45 -11.70 -16.89 10.43
CA LEU A 45 -12.83 -17.80 10.47
C LEU A 45 -12.38 -19.24 10.70
N PRO A 46 -13.22 -20.08 11.32
CA PRO A 46 -12.85 -21.45 11.64
C PRO A 46 -12.63 -22.31 10.39
N ALA A 47 -11.63 -23.20 10.44
CA ALA A 47 -11.22 -24.04 9.31
C ALA A 47 -12.04 -25.32 9.19
N GLU A 48 -12.79 -25.68 10.23
CA GLU A 48 -13.67 -26.84 10.28
C GLU A 48 -15.00 -26.63 9.53
N TRP A 49 -15.28 -25.40 9.08
CA TRP A 49 -16.45 -25.13 8.27
C TRP A 49 -16.35 -25.89 6.94
N THR A 50 -17.46 -26.47 6.50
CA THR A 50 -17.49 -27.28 5.28
C THR A 50 -18.48 -26.72 4.26
N GLY A 51 -18.48 -27.28 3.06
CA GLY A 51 -19.39 -26.83 1.99
C GLY A 51 -19.14 -25.38 1.58
N LEU A 52 -20.22 -24.61 1.40
CA LEU A 52 -20.12 -23.20 1.00
C LEU A 52 -19.56 -22.33 2.13
N ALA A 53 -19.93 -22.60 3.38
CA ALA A 53 -19.40 -21.87 4.54
C ALA A 53 -17.88 -22.01 4.62
N GLY A 54 -17.35 -23.22 4.46
CA GLY A 54 -15.90 -23.46 4.40
C GLY A 54 -15.20 -22.63 3.32
N LYS A 55 -15.74 -22.62 2.09
CA LYS A 55 -15.18 -21.79 0.99
C LYS A 55 -15.19 -20.30 1.31
N VAL A 56 -16.24 -19.80 1.98
CA VAL A 56 -16.32 -18.42 2.43
C VAL A 56 -15.28 -18.15 3.52
N ALA A 57 -15.09 -19.06 4.48
CA ALA A 57 -14.07 -18.95 5.52
C ALA A 57 -12.65 -18.90 4.94
N ASP A 58 -12.33 -19.81 4.03
CA ASP A 58 -11.02 -19.85 3.35
C ASP A 58 -10.76 -18.55 2.58
N THR A 59 -11.72 -18.12 1.75
CA THR A 59 -11.60 -16.90 0.95
C THR A 59 -11.46 -15.66 1.84
N PHE A 60 -12.23 -15.58 2.93
CA PHE A 60 -12.13 -14.50 3.89
C PHE A 60 -10.73 -14.49 4.54
N ASN A 61 -10.27 -15.64 5.03
CA ASN A 61 -8.96 -15.77 5.67
C ASN A 61 -7.82 -15.36 4.73
N ASP A 62 -7.90 -15.71 3.44
CA ASP A 62 -6.93 -15.30 2.42
C ASP A 62 -6.90 -13.78 2.21
N VAL A 63 -8.08 -13.15 2.10
CA VAL A 63 -8.21 -11.69 1.98
C VAL A 63 -7.63 -10.99 3.22
N ILE A 64 -7.93 -11.51 4.42
CA ILE A 64 -7.39 -10.95 5.65
C ILE A 64 -5.86 -11.10 5.70
N ALA A 65 -5.32 -12.25 5.27
CA ALA A 65 -3.87 -12.47 5.22
C ALA A 65 -3.16 -11.49 4.26
N ILE A 66 -3.77 -11.14 3.12
CA ILE A 66 -3.25 -10.11 2.21
C ILE A 66 -3.24 -8.74 2.91
N ASN A 67 -4.34 -8.34 3.56
CA ASN A 67 -4.42 -7.07 4.28
C ASN A 67 -3.39 -6.99 5.43
N GLU A 68 -3.20 -8.08 6.16
CA GLU A 68 -2.21 -8.17 7.24
C GLU A 68 -0.77 -8.00 6.71
N ARG A 69 -0.44 -8.67 5.59
CA ARG A 69 0.85 -8.47 4.91
C ARG A 69 1.02 -7.03 4.42
N MET A 70 -0.02 -6.45 3.83
CA MET A 70 -0.01 -5.07 3.34
C MET A 70 0.26 -4.08 4.45
N SER A 71 -0.47 -4.18 5.58
CA SER A 71 -0.26 -3.30 6.73
C SER A 71 1.17 -3.38 7.25
N ARG A 72 1.72 -4.59 7.41
CA ARG A 72 3.11 -4.78 7.85
C ARG A 72 4.12 -4.16 6.89
N GLU A 73 3.91 -4.32 5.59
CA GLU A 73 4.80 -3.77 4.58
C GLU A 73 4.74 -2.23 4.51
N LEU A 74 3.57 -1.64 4.70
CA LEU A 74 3.42 -0.19 4.80
C LEU A 74 4.16 0.37 6.02
N ASP A 75 4.03 -0.27 7.18
CA ASP A 75 4.78 0.11 8.39
C ASP A 75 6.29 -0.03 8.18
N ARG A 76 6.71 -1.15 7.56
CA ARG A 76 8.12 -1.39 7.22
C ARG A 76 8.64 -0.29 6.30
N ILE A 77 7.96 0.02 5.20
CA ILE A 77 8.42 1.02 4.25
C ILE A 77 8.39 2.44 4.82
N GLY A 78 7.37 2.79 5.60
CA GLY A 78 7.33 4.07 6.30
C GLY A 78 8.54 4.26 7.21
N ARG A 79 8.97 3.21 7.90
CA ARG A 79 10.20 3.23 8.70
C ARG A 79 11.47 3.26 7.82
N VAL A 80 11.58 2.32 6.89
CA VAL A 80 12.82 2.07 6.14
C VAL A 80 13.14 3.19 5.14
N VAL A 81 12.16 3.64 4.37
CA VAL A 81 12.32 4.74 3.41
C VAL A 81 12.18 6.08 4.13
N GLY A 82 11.11 6.24 4.93
CA GLY A 82 10.75 7.53 5.52
C GLY A 82 11.63 7.96 6.70
N LYS A 83 12.02 7.03 7.60
CA LYS A 83 12.81 7.38 8.80
C LYS A 83 14.30 7.05 8.64
N GLU A 84 14.61 5.91 8.03
CA GLU A 84 15.98 5.41 7.91
C GLU A 84 16.65 5.84 6.58
N GLY A 85 15.92 6.50 5.68
CA GLY A 85 16.46 7.05 4.43
C GLY A 85 16.88 6.02 3.39
N ARG A 86 16.49 4.74 3.54
CA ARG A 86 16.82 3.68 2.56
C ARG A 86 15.87 3.70 1.38
N ILE A 87 16.03 4.73 0.56
CA ILE A 87 15.20 5.10 -0.59
C ILE A 87 15.16 4.11 -1.75
N SER A 88 16.02 3.09 -1.77
CA SER A 88 15.99 2.00 -2.76
C SER A 88 14.98 0.89 -2.43
N GLN A 89 14.44 0.90 -1.23
CA GLN A 89 13.51 -0.14 -0.77
C GLN A 89 12.12 0.05 -1.36
N ARG A 90 11.45 -1.06 -1.65
CA ARG A 90 10.12 -1.11 -2.27
C ARG A 90 9.23 -2.09 -1.52
N ILE A 91 7.92 -1.95 -1.67
CA ILE A 91 6.92 -2.86 -1.12
C ILE A 91 6.81 -4.11 -2.00
N SER A 92 6.67 -5.29 -1.38
CA SER A 92 6.31 -6.53 -2.07
C SER A 92 5.36 -7.35 -1.20
N LEU A 93 4.23 -7.80 -1.77
CA LEU A 93 3.21 -8.60 -1.06
C LEU A 93 3.22 -10.08 -1.42
N GLY A 94 4.27 -10.56 -2.10
CA GLY A 94 4.32 -11.91 -2.65
C GLY A 94 3.35 -12.06 -3.84
N PRO A 95 2.79 -13.26 -4.08
CA PRO A 95 1.90 -13.51 -5.20
C PRO A 95 0.54 -12.85 -4.94
N VAL A 96 0.35 -11.65 -5.47
CA VAL A 96 -0.94 -10.95 -5.54
C VAL A 96 -1.21 -10.59 -7.01
N SER A 97 -2.48 -10.58 -7.41
CA SER A 97 -2.89 -10.32 -8.79
C SER A 97 -3.77 -9.07 -8.88
N GLU A 98 -3.90 -8.55 -10.11
CA GLU A 98 -4.84 -7.48 -10.47
C GLU A 98 -4.69 -6.24 -9.56
N GLY A 99 -5.80 -5.75 -8.99
CA GLY A 99 -5.84 -4.50 -8.25
C GLY A 99 -4.90 -4.44 -7.04
N TRP A 100 -4.54 -5.58 -6.44
CA TRP A 100 -3.54 -5.62 -5.37
C TRP A 100 -2.13 -5.33 -5.89
N ALA A 101 -1.77 -5.93 -7.03
CA ALA A 101 -0.48 -5.69 -7.67
C ALA A 101 -0.40 -4.23 -8.14
N ASP A 102 -1.47 -3.70 -8.74
CA ASP A 102 -1.55 -2.32 -9.21
C ASP A 102 -1.39 -1.32 -8.06
N SER A 103 -2.07 -1.56 -6.92
CA SER A 103 -1.97 -0.70 -5.74
C SER A 103 -0.54 -0.61 -5.20
N ILE A 104 0.16 -1.74 -5.13
CA ILE A 104 1.57 -1.78 -4.73
C ILE A 104 2.47 -1.12 -5.78
N GLY A 105 2.17 -1.31 -7.07
CA GLY A 105 2.81 -0.62 -8.17
C GLY A 105 2.75 0.90 -8.00
N CYS A 106 1.54 1.44 -7.77
CA CYS A 106 1.32 2.87 -7.57
C CYS A 106 2.15 3.44 -6.40
N ILE A 107 2.20 2.73 -5.27
CA ILE A 107 3.00 3.19 -4.11
C ILE A 107 4.50 3.15 -4.43
N ASN A 108 4.96 2.10 -5.10
CA ASN A 108 6.37 1.97 -5.49
C ASN A 108 6.77 3.05 -6.51
N THR A 109 5.88 3.40 -7.44
CA THR A 109 6.06 4.53 -8.37
C THR A 109 6.15 5.84 -7.61
N LEU A 110 5.21 6.12 -6.69
CA LEU A 110 5.25 7.32 -5.86
C LEU A 110 6.55 7.44 -5.07
N ILE A 111 7.05 6.34 -4.49
CA ILE A 111 8.36 6.34 -3.82
C ILE A 111 9.46 6.72 -4.81
N GLY A 112 9.45 6.16 -6.02
CA GLY A 112 10.41 6.52 -7.08
C GLY A 112 10.37 8.02 -7.43
N ASP A 113 9.18 8.55 -7.67
CA ASP A 113 8.96 9.94 -8.08
C ASP A 113 9.39 10.95 -7.01
N LEU A 114 9.29 10.59 -5.73
CA LEU A 114 9.78 11.42 -4.62
C LEU A 114 11.30 11.30 -4.42
N VAL A 115 11.84 10.11 -4.66
CA VAL A 115 13.25 9.79 -4.41
C VAL A 115 14.17 10.37 -5.48
N HIS A 116 13.78 10.30 -6.75
CA HIS A 116 14.66 10.68 -7.85
C HIS A 116 15.12 12.15 -7.78
N PRO A 117 14.23 13.16 -7.64
CA PRO A 117 14.65 14.56 -7.52
C PRO A 117 15.52 14.82 -6.28
N THR A 118 15.22 14.14 -5.17
CA THR A 118 15.96 14.27 -3.90
C THR A 118 17.38 13.72 -4.02
N SER A 119 17.55 12.59 -4.70
CA SER A 119 18.86 12.01 -4.99
C SER A 119 19.68 12.92 -5.91
N GLU A 120 19.07 13.47 -6.96
CA GLU A 120 19.75 14.41 -7.87
C GLU A 120 20.19 15.68 -7.14
N MET A 121 19.36 16.20 -6.24
CA MET A 121 19.75 17.34 -5.40
C MET A 121 20.96 17.01 -4.53
N SER A 122 20.97 15.84 -3.89
CA SER A 122 22.10 15.39 -3.08
C SER A 122 23.39 15.24 -3.91
N ARG A 123 23.27 14.75 -5.15
CA ARG A 123 24.40 14.65 -6.10
C ARG A 123 24.99 16.02 -6.42
N VAL A 124 24.14 17.01 -6.74
CA VAL A 124 24.59 18.37 -7.09
C VAL A 124 25.23 19.05 -5.88
N ILE A 125 24.60 18.98 -4.70
CA ILE A 125 25.17 19.54 -3.46
C ILE A 125 26.53 18.90 -3.14
N GLY A 126 26.64 17.57 -3.29
CA GLY A 126 27.89 16.86 -3.10
C GLY A 126 28.99 17.26 -4.09
N ALA A 127 28.64 17.57 -5.34
CA ALA A 127 29.58 18.09 -6.33
C ALA A 127 30.08 19.50 -5.97
N VAL A 128 29.15 20.38 -5.60
CA VAL A 128 29.47 21.75 -5.12
C VAL A 128 30.39 21.71 -3.91
N ALA A 129 30.13 20.82 -2.94
CA ALA A 129 30.98 20.66 -1.76
C ALA A 129 32.41 20.20 -2.09
N LYS A 130 32.62 19.55 -3.25
CA LYS A 130 33.94 19.16 -3.78
C LYS A 130 34.55 20.22 -4.69
N GLY A 131 33.89 21.38 -4.84
CA GLY A 131 34.33 22.48 -5.70
C GLY A 131 33.93 22.33 -7.17
N ASP A 132 33.16 21.30 -7.54
CA ASP A 132 32.66 21.13 -8.91
C ASP A 132 31.34 21.91 -9.10
N LEU A 133 31.47 23.15 -9.55
CA LEU A 133 30.35 24.05 -9.84
C LEU A 133 29.79 23.87 -11.26
N SER A 134 30.29 22.89 -12.03
CA SER A 134 29.74 22.58 -13.36
C SER A 134 28.44 21.77 -13.30
N LYS A 135 28.14 21.18 -12.13
CA LYS A 135 26.97 20.32 -11.94
C LYS A 135 25.77 21.13 -11.49
N THR A 136 24.67 20.96 -12.21
CA THR A 136 23.37 21.58 -11.92
C THR A 136 22.26 20.52 -11.88
N MET A 137 21.12 20.91 -11.33
CA MET A 137 19.88 20.14 -11.37
C MET A 137 19.29 20.18 -12.78
N ALA A 138 18.95 19.01 -13.30
CA ALA A 138 18.15 18.90 -14.51
C ALA A 138 16.76 19.49 -14.29
N LYS A 139 16.19 20.13 -15.33
CA LYS A 139 14.81 20.65 -15.31
C LYS A 139 13.78 19.62 -15.77
N GLU A 140 14.25 18.47 -16.21
CA GLU A 140 13.48 17.35 -16.74
C GLU A 140 14.12 16.05 -16.26
N ILE A 141 13.29 15.06 -15.94
CA ILE A 141 13.69 13.74 -15.47
C ILE A 141 12.84 12.73 -16.24
N ASP A 142 13.48 11.75 -16.89
CA ASP A 142 12.82 10.69 -17.65
C ASP A 142 11.76 11.17 -18.66
N GLY A 143 12.05 12.27 -19.38
CA GLY A 143 11.12 12.82 -20.37
C GLY A 143 10.04 13.72 -19.77
N GLN A 144 10.00 13.89 -18.44
CA GLN A 144 8.99 14.67 -17.74
C GLN A 144 9.60 15.94 -17.14
N PRO A 145 9.06 17.13 -17.45
CA PRO A 145 9.55 18.36 -16.84
C PRO A 145 9.28 18.32 -15.34
N LEU A 146 10.25 18.78 -14.56
CA LEU A 146 10.03 19.01 -13.14
C LEU A 146 8.93 20.06 -12.97
N GLN A 147 8.03 19.82 -12.02
CA GLN A 147 6.91 20.71 -11.71
C GLN A 147 6.82 20.95 -10.20
N GLY A 148 6.00 21.93 -9.81
CA GLY A 148 5.70 22.24 -8.41
C GLY A 148 6.95 22.46 -7.55
N GLU A 149 6.97 21.83 -6.37
CA GLU A 149 8.05 21.96 -5.40
C GLU A 149 9.39 21.41 -5.91
N PHE A 150 9.38 20.36 -6.75
CA PHE A 150 10.63 19.85 -7.34
C PHE A 150 11.28 20.84 -8.29
N LEU A 151 10.49 21.51 -9.14
CA LEU A 151 11.01 22.55 -10.03
C LEU A 151 11.53 23.75 -9.24
N ARG A 152 10.79 24.15 -8.19
CA ARG A 152 11.19 25.25 -7.31
C ARG A 152 12.54 24.95 -6.65
N ALA A 153 12.68 23.76 -6.07
CA ALA A 153 13.90 23.33 -5.41
C ALA A 153 15.08 23.25 -6.41
N ALA A 154 14.86 22.70 -7.60
CA ALA A 154 15.88 22.66 -8.66
C ALA A 154 16.35 24.06 -9.07
N LYS A 155 15.43 25.02 -9.24
CA LYS A 155 15.78 26.42 -9.53
C LYS A 155 16.59 27.06 -8.41
N THR A 156 16.21 26.83 -7.15
CA THR A 156 16.95 27.34 -5.99
C THR A 156 18.37 26.78 -5.93
N VAL A 157 18.54 25.47 -6.12
CA VAL A 157 19.88 24.85 -6.16
C VAL A 157 20.71 25.40 -7.31
N ASN A 158 20.15 25.54 -8.51
CA ASN A 158 20.89 26.09 -9.65
C ASN A 158 21.32 27.54 -9.42
N ALA A 159 20.44 28.39 -8.88
CA ALA A 159 20.79 29.76 -8.53
C ALA A 159 21.93 29.82 -7.50
N MET A 160 21.96 28.91 -6.52
CA MET A 160 23.06 28.79 -5.57
C MET A 160 24.38 28.40 -6.28
N VAL A 161 24.35 27.43 -7.20
CA VAL A 161 25.52 27.01 -7.99
C VAL A 161 26.06 28.20 -8.81
N ASP A 162 25.18 28.92 -9.49
CA ASP A 162 25.55 30.08 -10.32
C ASP A 162 26.21 31.18 -9.47
N GLN A 163 25.63 31.50 -8.31
CA GLN A 163 26.16 32.53 -7.40
C GLN A 163 27.54 32.15 -6.86
N LEU A 164 27.74 30.89 -6.49
CA LEU A 164 29.05 30.39 -6.05
C LEU A 164 30.07 30.41 -7.19
N GLY A 165 29.65 30.08 -8.41
CA GLY A 165 30.50 30.13 -9.61
C GLY A 165 30.99 31.53 -9.92
N ALA A 166 30.09 32.51 -9.87
CA ALA A 166 30.43 33.92 -10.04
C ALA A 166 31.43 34.40 -8.98
N PHE A 167 31.20 34.05 -7.71
CA PHE A 167 32.10 34.40 -6.61
C PHE A 167 33.49 33.77 -6.78
N ALA A 168 33.57 32.48 -7.12
CA ALA A 168 34.84 31.79 -7.34
C ALA A 168 35.64 32.40 -8.52
N SER A 169 34.95 32.77 -9.60
CA SER A 169 35.56 33.48 -10.73
C SER A 169 36.13 34.84 -10.31
N GLU A 170 35.39 35.58 -9.49
CA GLU A 170 35.81 36.90 -9.01
C GLU A 170 37.03 36.83 -8.09
N VAL A 171 37.06 35.87 -7.17
CA VAL A 171 38.24 35.63 -6.31
C VAL A 171 39.46 35.26 -7.14
N THR A 172 39.29 34.40 -8.16
CA THR A 172 40.38 34.02 -9.08
C THR A 172 40.90 35.22 -9.88
N ARG A 173 40.01 36.15 -10.24
CA ARG A 173 40.36 37.38 -10.95
C ARG A 173 41.14 38.35 -10.06
N VAL A 174 40.78 38.49 -8.78
CA VAL A 174 41.42 39.40 -7.83
C VAL A 174 42.76 38.84 -7.29
N ALA A 175 42.92 37.52 -7.28
CA ALA A 175 44.16 36.86 -6.86
C ALA A 175 45.27 36.83 -7.92
N ARG A 176 44.99 37.26 -9.16
CA ARG A 176 45.98 37.43 -10.24
C ARG A 176 46.44 38.88 -10.31
#